data_AF-A0AA39XRZ6-F1
#
_entry.id   AF-A0AA39XRZ6-F1
#
_cell.length_a   1.000
_cell.length_b   1.000
_cell.length_c   1.000
_cell.angle_alpha   90.00
_cell.angle_beta   90.00
_cell.angle_gamma   90.00
#
_symmetry.space_group_name_H-M   'P 1'
#
loop_
_entity.id
_entity.type
_entity.pdbx_description
1 polymer ?
#
loop_
_entity_poly.entity_id
_entity_poly.type
_entity_poly.pdbx_seq_one_letter_code
_entity_poly.pdbx_strand_id
1 'polypeptide(L)'
;MAAAGDDQLLQQKVHDLNDLELAALLSLIAREHCLISTSPEAVDELTEELRLIAARTFGLSSAVVSCHAHTTLDDFATALLLAPSPQVSVRSGSPLRTRHQAPHHHHDPSGPATAGSYFLPKPGALSRGAISPSISTVATSQPLIANVILAKHLDRAPRAVQIQALELLRTRRIFTRTSVQTAPKQFLFISVLSATSGGRAHVTPHLNDFFYLAHWHDPEDGFYYLDDGYGQTTHHETEDIYGVSDDDVASTSSDTSPDSQPVFTETEIALLAQLSRQVRVDVDVTRYQMNIISFLRTHRAVGSGTTPTATKHFEQLMRSLAPLHGLDYVTPSLVGLAAKKVYLHRIKMVAPEKERSMQWGSELAAVEPILEGLGPEDVIDDVLGLVEAPH
;
A
#
# COMPACT_ATOMS: atom_id res chain seq x y z
N MET A 1 -4.31 28.68 17.89
CA MET A 1 -4.06 27.78 19.04
C MET A 1 -4.46 26.35 18.73
N ALA A 2 -5.64 26.06 18.16
CA ALA A 2 -6.02 24.68 17.78
C ALA A 2 -5.07 24.04 16.75
N ALA A 3 -4.76 24.72 15.63
CA ALA A 3 -3.89 24.19 14.58
C ALA A 3 -2.46 23.84 15.04
N ALA A 4 -1.91 24.56 16.02
CA ALA A 4 -0.57 24.26 16.56
C ALA A 4 -0.55 23.01 17.46
N GLY A 5 -1.69 22.70 18.11
CA GLY A 5 -1.83 21.47 18.90
C GLY A 5 -1.98 20.24 18.01
N ASP A 6 -2.74 20.36 16.92
CA ASP A 6 -2.95 19.26 15.96
C ASP A 6 -1.64 18.88 15.24
N ASP A 7 -0.82 19.87 14.86
CA ASP A 7 0.49 19.62 14.25
C ASP A 7 1.46 18.91 15.22
N GLN A 8 1.44 19.28 16.50
CA GLN A 8 2.30 18.69 17.52
C GLN A 8 1.90 17.23 17.83
N LEU A 9 0.59 16.93 17.86
CA LEU A 9 0.08 15.58 17.99
C LEU A 9 0.45 14.72 16.78
N LEU A 10 0.36 15.27 15.56
CA LEU A 10 0.76 14.58 14.34
C LEU A 10 2.25 14.25 14.34
N GLN A 11 3.10 15.18 14.79
CA GLN A 11 4.54 14.94 14.94
C GLN A 11 4.82 13.85 15.96
N GLN A 12 4.13 13.84 17.10
CA GLN A 12 4.30 12.79 18.11
C GLN A 12 3.95 11.41 17.55
N LYS A 13 2.80 11.28 16.87
CA LYS A 13 2.41 10.02 16.20
C LYS A 13 3.48 9.50 15.26
N VAL A 14 4.14 10.39 14.52
CA VAL A 14 5.21 10.02 13.57
C VAL A 14 6.48 9.55 14.28
N HIS A 15 6.84 10.14 15.42
CA HIS A 15 8.02 9.73 16.18
C HIS A 15 7.86 8.35 16.84
N ASP A 16 6.62 7.95 17.13
CA ASP A 16 6.31 6.66 17.74
C ASP A 16 6.21 5.52 16.70
N LEU A 17 6.35 5.81 15.40
CA LEU A 17 6.29 4.80 14.35
C LEU A 17 7.53 3.92 14.30
N ASN A 18 7.31 2.63 14.07
CA ASN A 18 8.39 1.72 13.69
C ASN A 18 8.77 1.87 12.20
N ASP A 19 9.86 1.21 11.79
CA ASP A 19 10.41 1.31 10.44
C ASP A 19 9.44 0.77 9.34
N LEU A 20 8.63 -0.24 9.67
CA LEU A 20 7.62 -0.83 8.77
C LEU A 20 6.43 0.12 8.57
N GLU A 21 5.92 0.70 9.66
CA GLU A 21 4.87 1.71 9.64
C GLU A 21 5.32 2.96 8.90
N LEU A 22 6.56 3.40 9.12
CA LEU A 22 7.16 4.52 8.43
C LEU A 22 7.26 4.26 6.92
N ALA A 23 7.70 3.07 6.50
CA ALA A 23 7.76 2.67 5.09
C ALA A 23 6.37 2.68 4.42
N ALA A 24 5.35 2.19 5.12
CA ALA A 24 3.96 2.22 4.66
C ALA A 24 3.41 3.65 4.58
N LEU A 25 3.63 4.47 5.62
CA LEU A 25 3.20 5.87 5.68
C LEU A 25 3.83 6.69 4.53
N LEU A 26 5.14 6.58 4.33
CA LEU A 26 5.85 7.27 3.24
C LEU A 26 5.29 6.89 1.87
N SER A 27 4.96 5.61 1.68
CA SER A 27 4.35 5.11 0.44
C SER A 27 2.94 5.67 0.22
N LEU A 28 2.13 5.75 1.28
CA LEU A 28 0.78 6.34 1.25
C LEU A 28 0.81 7.86 0.97
N ILE A 29 1.73 8.59 1.61
CA ILE A 29 1.97 10.04 1.39
C ILE A 29 2.33 10.28 -0.08
N ALA A 30 3.28 9.49 -0.60
CA ALA A 30 3.75 9.60 -1.98
C ALA A 30 2.74 9.08 -3.01
N ARG A 31 1.74 8.28 -2.58
CA ARG A 31 0.85 7.48 -3.44
C ARG A 31 1.60 6.54 -4.38
N GLU A 32 2.68 5.98 -3.86
CA GLU A 32 3.52 5.01 -4.56
C GLU A 32 3.54 3.69 -3.76
N HIS A 33 4.34 2.71 -4.20
CA HIS A 33 4.33 1.33 -3.69
C HIS A 33 5.69 0.91 -3.18
N CYS A 34 5.78 -0.01 -2.21
CA CYS A 34 7.06 -0.40 -1.62
C CYS A 34 7.35 -1.90 -1.73
N LEU A 35 8.62 -2.23 -1.54
CA LEU A 35 9.12 -3.59 -1.42
C LEU A 35 9.67 -3.76 -0.01
N ILE A 36 9.18 -4.73 0.74
CA ILE A 36 9.70 -5.05 2.06
C ILE A 36 10.23 -6.49 2.00
N SER A 37 11.44 -6.68 2.49
CA SER A 37 12.09 -7.98 2.50
C SER A 37 12.60 -8.33 3.88
N THR A 38 12.64 -9.62 4.18
CA THR A 38 13.16 -10.18 5.43
C THR A 38 13.77 -11.55 5.17
N SER A 39 14.26 -12.23 6.21
CA SER A 39 14.78 -13.58 6.12
C SER A 39 13.69 -14.56 5.66
N PRO A 40 14.04 -15.70 5.04
CA PRO A 40 13.03 -16.63 4.51
C PRO A 40 12.09 -17.21 5.56
N GLU A 41 12.51 -17.32 6.82
CA GLU A 41 11.70 -17.86 7.91
C GLU A 41 10.67 -16.86 8.45
N ALA A 42 10.93 -15.55 8.34
CA ALA A 42 10.10 -14.50 8.94
C ALA A 42 9.08 -13.87 7.97
N VAL A 43 8.97 -14.37 6.72
CA VAL A 43 8.09 -13.79 5.70
C VAL A 43 6.61 -13.83 6.12
N ASP A 44 6.20 -14.90 6.79
CA ASP A 44 4.81 -15.08 7.22
C ASP A 44 4.47 -14.12 8.37
N GLU A 45 5.34 -14.03 9.38
CA GLU A 45 5.23 -13.08 10.50
C GLU A 45 5.23 -11.63 9.99
N LEU A 46 6.17 -11.26 9.12
CA LEU A 46 6.20 -9.95 8.47
C LEU A 46 4.90 -9.64 7.71
N THR A 47 4.32 -10.64 7.03
CA THR A 47 3.05 -10.43 6.31
C THR A 47 1.92 -10.12 7.29
N GLU A 48 1.81 -10.86 8.38
CA GLU A 48 0.76 -10.63 9.38
C GLU A 48 1.00 -9.32 10.14
N GLU A 49 2.24 -8.95 10.44
CA GLU A 49 2.58 -7.64 11.01
C GLU A 49 2.14 -6.50 10.07
N LEU A 50 2.46 -6.59 8.78
CA LEU A 50 2.02 -5.59 7.78
C LEU A 50 0.50 -5.54 7.63
N ARG A 51 -0.18 -6.67 7.81
CA ARG A 51 -1.65 -6.75 7.84
C ARG A 51 -2.21 -6.02 9.05
N LEU A 52 -1.59 -6.20 10.22
CA LEU A 52 -1.95 -5.49 11.45
C LEU A 52 -1.66 -4.00 11.34
N ILE A 53 -0.52 -3.60 10.77
CA ILE A 53 -0.18 -2.19 10.46
C ILE A 53 -1.25 -1.57 9.56
N ALA A 54 -1.66 -2.25 8.48
CA ALA A 54 -2.71 -1.75 7.60
C ALA A 54 -4.02 -1.47 8.36
N ALA A 55 -4.42 -2.38 9.23
CA ALA A 55 -5.67 -2.26 9.99
C ALA A 55 -5.59 -1.29 11.18
N ARG A 56 -4.60 -1.45 12.06
CA ARG A 56 -4.45 -0.71 13.33
C ARG A 56 -3.85 0.68 13.14
N THR A 57 -2.85 0.82 12.28
CA THR A 57 -2.17 2.11 12.05
C THR A 57 -2.96 2.98 11.07
N PHE A 58 -3.50 2.40 9.99
CA PHE A 58 -4.09 3.17 8.89
C PHE A 58 -5.60 2.94 8.67
N GLY A 59 -6.23 1.99 9.35
CA GLY A 59 -7.66 1.68 9.17
C GLY A 59 -8.00 1.14 7.78
N LEU A 60 -7.03 0.52 7.10
CA LEU A 60 -7.15 0.06 5.72
C LEU A 60 -7.38 -1.45 5.64
N SER A 61 -8.26 -1.86 4.73
CA SER A 61 -8.48 -3.27 4.40
C SER A 61 -7.30 -3.83 3.61
N SER A 62 -6.87 -5.05 3.93
CA SER A 62 -5.74 -5.72 3.28
C SER A 62 -6.14 -7.05 2.65
N ALA A 63 -5.59 -7.38 1.49
CA ALA A 63 -5.63 -8.71 0.90
C ALA A 63 -4.20 -9.26 0.73
N VAL A 64 -4.02 -10.55 1.02
CA VAL A 64 -2.73 -11.24 0.90
C VAL A 64 -2.74 -12.14 -0.33
N VAL A 65 -1.73 -12.00 -1.18
CA VAL A 65 -1.55 -12.83 -2.38
C VAL A 65 -0.25 -13.60 -2.25
N SER A 66 -0.33 -14.93 -2.19
CA SER A 66 0.85 -15.80 -2.14
C SER A 66 1.22 -16.28 -3.54
N CYS A 67 2.33 -15.78 -4.07
CA CYS A 67 2.80 -16.13 -5.41
C CYS A 67 3.75 -17.33 -5.40
N HIS A 68 3.69 -18.13 -6.47
CA HIS A 68 4.55 -19.29 -6.71
C HIS A 68 4.70 -19.51 -8.23
N ALA A 69 5.53 -20.47 -8.63
CA ALA A 69 5.87 -20.72 -10.04
C ALA A 69 4.66 -21.11 -10.94
N HIS A 70 3.51 -21.43 -10.33
CA HIS A 70 2.29 -21.85 -11.02
C HIS A 70 1.12 -20.87 -10.85
N THR A 71 1.32 -19.73 -10.18
CA THR A 71 0.26 -18.72 -10.00
C THR A 71 -0.21 -18.24 -11.37
N THR A 72 -1.51 -18.36 -11.64
CA THR A 72 -2.12 -17.87 -12.88
C THR A 72 -2.54 -16.41 -12.76
N LEU A 73 -2.86 -15.77 -13.89
CA LEU A 73 -3.39 -14.40 -13.90
C LEU A 73 -4.75 -14.30 -13.18
N ASP A 74 -5.57 -15.34 -13.27
CA ASP A 74 -6.89 -15.37 -12.64
C ASP A 74 -6.77 -15.58 -11.12
N ASP A 75 -5.85 -16.44 -10.67
CA ASP A 75 -5.54 -16.61 -9.25
C ASP A 75 -5.06 -15.29 -8.65
N PHE A 76 -4.11 -14.64 -9.33
CA PHE A 76 -3.59 -13.34 -8.91
C PHE A 76 -4.71 -12.31 -8.82
N ALA A 77 -5.54 -12.17 -9.87
CA ALA A 77 -6.59 -11.16 -9.91
C ALA A 77 -7.69 -11.40 -8.87
N THR A 78 -8.07 -12.66 -8.65
CA THR A 78 -9.08 -13.04 -7.66
C THR A 78 -8.59 -12.79 -6.24
N ALA A 79 -7.31 -13.05 -5.95
CA ALA A 79 -6.72 -12.86 -4.64
C ALA A 79 -6.62 -11.38 -4.21
N LEU A 80 -6.73 -10.42 -5.14
CA LEU A 80 -6.74 -8.98 -4.81
C LEU A 80 -8.08 -8.49 -4.24
N LEU A 81 -9.14 -9.29 -4.43
CA LEU A 81 -10.50 -8.88 -4.16
C LEU A 81 -10.91 -9.26 -2.73
N LEU A 82 -11.57 -8.34 -2.03
CA LEU A 82 -12.18 -8.64 -0.74
C LEU A 82 -13.39 -9.56 -0.95
N ALA A 83 -13.53 -10.55 -0.07
CA ALA A 83 -14.72 -11.40 -0.04
C ALA A 83 -15.97 -10.52 0.19
N PRO A 84 -17.08 -10.76 -0.53
CA PRO A 84 -18.31 -10.01 -0.32
C PRO A 84 -18.82 -10.28 1.10
N SER A 85 -18.85 -9.24 1.94
CA SER A 85 -19.49 -9.32 3.25
C SER A 85 -20.99 -9.57 3.04
N PRO A 86 -21.59 -10.61 3.66
CA PRO A 86 -23.04 -10.81 3.61
C PRO A 86 -23.72 -9.69 4.41
N GLN A 87 -24.09 -8.59 3.74
CA GLN A 87 -24.90 -7.56 4.38
C GLN A 87 -26.33 -8.07 4.53
N VAL A 88 -26.69 -8.43 5.76
CA VAL A 88 -28.09 -8.66 6.15
C VAL A 88 -28.79 -7.30 6.16
N SER A 89 -29.46 -6.96 5.06
CA SER A 89 -30.33 -5.79 5.01
C SER A 89 -31.56 -6.05 5.90
N VAL A 90 -31.53 -5.52 7.13
CA VAL A 90 -32.74 -5.42 7.97
C VAL A 90 -33.63 -4.36 7.33
N ARG A 91 -34.65 -4.82 6.59
CA ARG A 91 -35.63 -3.92 5.96
C ARG A 91 -36.40 -3.17 7.05
N SER A 92 -36.17 -1.87 7.15
CA SER A 92 -37.06 -0.96 7.88
C SER A 92 -38.40 -0.91 7.14
N GLY A 93 -39.43 -1.56 7.69
CA GLY A 93 -40.78 -1.56 7.13
C GLY A 93 -41.36 -0.14 7.12
N SER A 94 -41.57 0.41 5.92
CA SER A 94 -42.32 1.66 5.77
C SER A 94 -43.80 1.43 6.16
N PRO A 95 -44.42 2.29 6.98
CA PRO A 95 -45.81 2.12 7.37
C PRO A 95 -46.73 2.41 6.18
N LEU A 96 -47.62 1.47 5.89
CA LEU A 96 -48.67 1.59 4.87
C LEU A 96 -49.68 2.66 5.29
N ARG A 97 -49.75 3.75 4.51
CA ARG A 97 -50.75 4.80 4.68
C ARG A 97 -52.06 4.32 4.03
N THR A 98 -53.02 3.86 4.84
CA THR A 98 -54.35 3.48 4.40
C THR A 98 -55.15 4.72 3.96
N ARG A 99 -55.58 4.75 2.71
CA ARG A 99 -56.41 5.82 2.13
C ARG A 99 -57.88 5.53 2.47
N HIS A 100 -58.44 6.28 3.42
CA HIS A 100 -59.87 6.26 3.72
C HIS A 100 -60.71 6.79 2.54
N GLN A 101 -61.74 6.03 2.16
CA GLN A 101 -62.87 6.46 1.34
C GLN A 101 -63.92 7.17 2.20
N ALA A 102 -64.52 8.23 1.66
CA ALA A 102 -65.77 8.85 2.12
C ALA A 102 -66.42 9.63 0.95
N PRO A 103 -67.76 9.87 0.94
CA PRO A 103 -68.61 9.69 -0.25
C PRO A 103 -69.21 10.97 -0.87
N HIS A 104 -69.90 10.75 -1.99
CA HIS A 104 -70.64 11.65 -2.89
C HIS A 104 -71.56 12.72 -2.24
N HIS A 105 -71.74 13.88 -2.89
CA HIS A 105 -73.06 14.42 -3.33
C HIS A 105 -72.97 15.71 -4.21
N HIS A 106 -74.01 15.89 -5.04
CA HIS A 106 -74.29 16.90 -6.08
C HIS A 106 -74.56 18.34 -5.58
N HIS A 107 -74.27 19.38 -6.40
CA HIS A 107 -75.23 20.23 -7.18
C HIS A 107 -74.63 21.62 -7.57
N ASP A 108 -74.87 22.05 -8.82
CA ASP A 108 -74.58 23.34 -9.50
C ASP A 108 -75.65 24.43 -9.17
N PRO A 109 -75.70 25.69 -9.70
CA PRO A 109 -74.75 26.59 -10.42
C PRO A 109 -74.75 28.10 -9.97
N SER A 110 -73.82 28.93 -10.47
CA SER A 110 -74.08 30.27 -11.11
C SER A 110 -72.82 31.17 -11.27
N GLY A 111 -72.62 31.75 -12.46
CA GLY A 111 -71.87 33.01 -12.69
C GLY A 111 -70.69 32.96 -13.68
N PRO A 112 -70.44 34.00 -14.52
CA PRO A 112 -70.08 33.79 -15.93
C PRO A 112 -68.65 34.19 -16.36
N ALA A 113 -68.29 33.66 -17.53
CA ALA A 113 -67.43 34.19 -18.61
C ALA A 113 -65.98 34.63 -18.30
N THR A 114 -65.00 33.96 -18.93
CA THR A 114 -64.22 34.53 -20.05
C THR A 114 -63.24 33.52 -20.67
N ALA A 115 -63.26 33.46 -22.01
CA ALA A 115 -62.15 33.25 -22.95
C ALA A 115 -61.25 31.99 -22.86
N GLY A 116 -61.50 31.05 -23.78
CA GLY A 116 -60.58 30.72 -24.88
C GLY A 116 -59.31 29.92 -24.58
N SER A 117 -59.28 28.66 -25.01
CA SER A 117 -58.41 28.22 -26.12
C SER A 117 -58.57 26.72 -26.39
N TYR A 118 -58.79 26.41 -27.65
CA TYR A 118 -58.80 25.09 -28.26
C TYR A 118 -57.46 24.37 -28.05
N PHE A 119 -57.47 23.08 -27.70
CA PHE A 119 -56.65 22.00 -28.30
C PHE A 119 -56.88 20.69 -27.51
N LEU A 120 -57.49 19.71 -28.17
CA LEU A 120 -57.48 18.28 -27.82
C LEU A 120 -56.47 17.60 -28.75
N PRO A 121 -55.76 16.56 -28.28
CA PRO A 121 -56.27 15.22 -28.54
C PRO A 121 -56.06 14.22 -27.38
N LYS A 122 -57.07 13.35 -27.18
CA LYS A 122 -56.96 12.07 -26.46
C LYS A 122 -55.97 11.15 -27.17
N PRO A 123 -55.30 10.24 -26.45
CA PRO A 123 -55.71 8.84 -26.57
C PRO A 123 -55.77 8.08 -25.24
N GLY A 124 -56.57 7.02 -25.23
CA GLY A 124 -56.94 6.23 -24.06
C GLY A 124 -55.79 5.51 -23.37
N ALA A 125 -55.80 5.55 -22.04
CA ALA A 125 -54.97 4.71 -21.20
C ALA A 125 -55.70 3.38 -20.92
N LEU A 126 -55.25 2.32 -21.58
CA LEU A 126 -55.48 0.94 -21.13
C LEU A 126 -54.62 0.71 -19.88
N SER A 127 -55.27 0.58 -18.72
CA SER A 127 -54.65 0.07 -17.51
C SER A 127 -54.31 -1.41 -17.71
N ARG A 128 -53.05 -1.72 -18.03
CA ARG A 128 -52.48 -3.06 -17.80
C ARG A 128 -51.77 -3.00 -16.46
N GLY A 129 -52.36 -3.63 -15.45
CA GLY A 129 -51.67 -3.95 -14.21
C GLY A 129 -50.44 -4.79 -14.52
N ALA A 130 -49.26 -4.21 -14.39
CA ALA A 130 -48.02 -4.95 -14.32
C ALA A 130 -47.87 -5.43 -12.87
N ILE A 131 -48.16 -6.71 -12.65
CA ILE A 131 -47.71 -7.43 -11.47
C ILE A 131 -46.19 -7.55 -11.64
N SER A 132 -45.42 -6.65 -11.04
CA SER A 132 -43.98 -6.82 -10.92
C SER A 132 -43.74 -7.94 -9.89
N PRO A 133 -43.12 -9.07 -10.27
CA PRO A 133 -42.68 -10.03 -9.28
C PRO A 133 -41.55 -9.37 -8.48
N SER A 134 -41.75 -9.25 -7.17
CA SER A 134 -40.70 -8.84 -6.22
C SER A 134 -39.68 -9.97 -6.08
N ILE A 135 -38.83 -10.13 -7.10
CA ILE A 135 -37.59 -10.89 -6.96
C ILE A 135 -36.75 -10.11 -5.95
N SER A 136 -36.51 -10.73 -4.79
CA SER A 136 -35.52 -10.25 -3.85
C SER A 136 -34.15 -10.46 -4.49
N THR A 137 -33.68 -9.48 -5.27
CA THR A 137 -32.30 -9.47 -5.72
C THR A 137 -31.45 -9.22 -4.49
N VAL A 138 -30.76 -10.26 -4.02
CA VAL A 138 -29.57 -10.09 -3.19
C VAL A 138 -28.65 -9.19 -4.01
N ALA A 139 -28.50 -7.93 -3.61
CA ALA A 139 -27.51 -7.05 -4.20
C ALA A 139 -26.16 -7.61 -3.77
N THR A 140 -25.58 -8.48 -4.59
CA THR A 140 -24.20 -8.91 -4.42
C THR A 140 -23.34 -7.68 -4.62
N SER A 141 -22.77 -7.16 -3.53
CA SER A 141 -21.74 -6.14 -3.59
C SER A 141 -20.67 -6.62 -4.56
N GLN A 142 -20.39 -5.84 -5.61
CA GLN A 142 -19.32 -6.19 -6.53
C GLN A 142 -18.02 -6.32 -5.73
N PRO A 143 -17.20 -7.36 -5.98
CA PRO A 143 -15.94 -7.51 -5.27
C PRO A 143 -15.08 -6.27 -5.52
N LEU A 144 -14.48 -5.72 -4.47
CA LEU A 144 -13.62 -4.54 -4.55
C LEU A 144 -12.18 -4.97 -4.27
N ILE A 145 -11.24 -4.32 -4.94
CA ILE A 145 -9.81 -4.48 -4.63
C ILE A 145 -9.57 -3.91 -3.22
N ALA A 146 -8.82 -4.63 -2.38
CA ALA A 146 -8.46 -4.15 -1.06
C ALA A 146 -7.62 -2.86 -1.12
N ASN A 147 -7.61 -2.08 -0.04
CA ASN A 147 -6.79 -0.86 0.04
C ASN A 147 -5.30 -1.19 0.05
N VAL A 148 -4.91 -2.25 0.76
CA VAL A 148 -3.53 -2.73 0.85
C VAL A 148 -3.44 -4.13 0.23
N ILE A 149 -2.49 -4.33 -0.68
CA ILE A 149 -2.18 -5.63 -1.24
C ILE A 149 -0.81 -6.06 -0.73
N LEU A 150 -0.76 -7.19 -0.03
CA LEU A 150 0.48 -7.82 0.44
C LEU A 150 0.81 -8.99 -0.50
N ALA A 151 1.73 -8.76 -1.44
CA ALA A 151 2.10 -9.75 -2.45
C ALA A 151 3.36 -10.51 -2.02
N LYS A 152 3.16 -11.69 -1.42
CA LYS A 152 4.22 -12.58 -0.97
C LYS A 152 4.88 -13.30 -2.14
N HIS A 153 6.20 -13.41 -2.10
CA HIS A 153 7.00 -14.18 -3.05
C HIS A 153 6.73 -13.82 -4.52
N LEU A 154 6.47 -12.54 -4.80
CA LEU A 154 6.17 -12.06 -6.15
C LEU A 154 7.33 -12.31 -7.14
N ASP A 155 8.56 -12.43 -6.62
CA ASP A 155 9.76 -12.84 -7.33
C ASP A 155 9.66 -14.26 -7.92
N ARG A 156 8.90 -15.16 -7.27
CA ARG A 156 8.67 -16.55 -7.72
C ARG A 156 7.53 -16.68 -8.72
N ALA A 157 6.73 -15.64 -8.92
CA ALA A 157 5.62 -15.64 -9.85
C ALA A 157 6.09 -15.69 -11.31
N PRO A 158 5.32 -16.30 -12.24
CA PRO A 158 5.58 -16.19 -13.67
C PRO A 158 5.68 -14.73 -14.13
N ARG A 159 6.49 -14.48 -15.18
CA ARG A 159 6.67 -13.13 -15.74
C ARG A 159 5.35 -12.44 -16.09
N ALA A 160 4.36 -13.18 -16.59
CA ALA A 160 3.05 -12.64 -16.91
C ALA A 160 2.33 -12.06 -15.68
N VAL A 161 2.43 -12.72 -14.51
CA VAL A 161 1.83 -12.24 -13.25
C VAL A 161 2.55 -10.98 -12.78
N GLN A 162 3.88 -10.93 -12.85
CA GLN A 162 4.61 -9.72 -12.49
C GLN A 162 4.31 -8.53 -13.43
N ILE A 163 4.09 -8.81 -14.72
CA ILE A 163 3.62 -7.80 -15.69
C ILE A 163 2.20 -7.32 -15.32
N GLN A 164 1.31 -8.23 -14.93
CA GLN A 164 -0.04 -7.88 -14.49
C GLN A 164 -0.03 -7.03 -13.21
N ALA A 165 0.86 -7.34 -12.27
CA ALA A 165 1.11 -6.51 -11.09
C ALA A 165 1.57 -5.10 -11.52
N LEU A 166 2.58 -5.00 -12.39
CA LEU A 166 3.06 -3.71 -12.91
C LEU A 166 1.94 -2.90 -13.58
N GLU A 167 1.08 -3.55 -14.37
CA GLU A 167 -0.04 -2.87 -15.03
C GLU A 167 -1.07 -2.36 -14.02
N LEU A 168 -1.35 -3.12 -12.95
CA LEU A 168 -2.17 -2.67 -11.84
C LEU A 168 -1.56 -1.44 -11.17
N LEU A 169 -0.24 -1.44 -10.90
CA LEU A 169 0.42 -0.30 -10.25
C LEU A 169 0.39 0.95 -11.15
N ARG A 170 0.54 0.79 -12.47
CA ARG A 170 0.53 1.89 -13.45
C ARG A 170 -0.86 2.45 -13.71
N THR A 171 -1.86 1.59 -13.88
CA THR A 171 -3.20 1.99 -14.34
C THR A 171 -4.24 2.05 -13.23
N ARG A 172 -3.91 1.52 -12.05
CA ARG A 172 -4.84 1.29 -10.93
C ARG A 172 -6.06 0.48 -11.34
N ARG A 173 -5.90 -0.40 -12.33
CA ARG A 173 -6.96 -1.25 -12.84
C ARG A 173 -6.45 -2.66 -13.04
N ILE A 174 -7.30 -3.63 -12.77
CA ILE A 174 -7.06 -5.03 -13.13
C ILE A 174 -8.25 -5.56 -13.93
N PHE A 175 -7.94 -6.37 -14.94
CA PHE A 175 -8.92 -7.01 -15.78
C PHE A 175 -9.10 -8.45 -15.29
N THR A 176 -10.30 -8.76 -14.83
CA THR A 176 -10.73 -10.15 -14.57
C THR A 176 -11.47 -10.67 -15.79
N ARG A 177 -11.76 -11.98 -15.81
CA ARG A 177 -12.58 -12.57 -16.87
C ARG A 177 -13.97 -11.92 -16.98
N THR A 178 -14.52 -11.42 -15.88
CA THR A 178 -15.90 -10.97 -15.78
C THR A 178 -16.08 -9.45 -15.71
N SER A 179 -15.06 -8.72 -15.27
CA SER A 179 -15.15 -7.27 -15.06
C SER A 179 -13.78 -6.60 -14.98
N VAL A 180 -13.77 -5.28 -15.17
CA VAL A 180 -12.62 -4.43 -14.85
C VAL A 180 -12.80 -3.87 -13.46
N GLN A 181 -11.82 -4.09 -12.59
CA GLN A 181 -11.83 -3.61 -11.22
C GLN A 181 -10.82 -2.46 -11.10
N THR A 182 -11.24 -1.37 -10.46
CA THR A 182 -10.39 -0.20 -10.22
C THR A 182 -9.93 -0.21 -8.76
N ALA A 183 -8.64 0.02 -8.54
CA ALA A 183 -8.08 0.11 -7.21
C ALA A 183 -8.66 1.32 -6.46
N PRO A 184 -8.83 1.25 -5.13
CA PRO A 184 -9.31 2.37 -4.34
C PRO A 184 -8.44 3.62 -4.46
N LYS A 185 -8.95 4.77 -4.02
CA LYS A 185 -8.17 6.03 -4.01
C LYS A 185 -6.93 5.92 -3.12
N GLN A 186 -7.11 5.34 -1.94
CA GLN A 186 -6.04 4.91 -1.05
C GLN A 186 -5.69 3.46 -1.39
N PHE A 187 -4.65 3.31 -2.19
CA PHE A 187 -4.18 2.02 -2.66
C PHE A 187 -2.67 1.91 -2.42
N LEU A 188 -2.28 0.89 -1.67
CA LEU A 188 -0.90 0.55 -1.39
C LEU A 188 -0.67 -0.90 -1.82
N PHE A 189 0.40 -1.13 -2.56
CA PHE A 189 0.88 -2.45 -2.90
C PHE A 189 2.23 -2.63 -2.24
N ILE A 190 2.38 -3.68 -1.44
CA ILE A 190 3.61 -4.05 -0.77
C ILE A 190 4.04 -5.40 -1.30
N SER A 191 5.19 -5.45 -1.96
CA SER A 191 5.82 -6.73 -2.29
C SER A 191 6.55 -7.24 -1.06
N VAL A 192 6.18 -8.41 -0.55
CA VAL A 192 6.81 -9.04 0.62
C VAL A 192 7.68 -10.20 0.14
N LEU A 193 9.00 -10.04 0.24
CA LEU A 193 9.97 -10.96 -0.37
C LEU A 193 10.93 -11.55 0.66
N SER A 194 11.35 -12.79 0.45
CA SER A 194 12.45 -13.40 1.20
C SER A 194 13.79 -13.06 0.56
N ALA A 195 14.79 -12.69 1.34
CA ALA A 195 16.18 -12.60 0.90
C ALA A 195 17.14 -12.97 2.05
N THR A 196 18.42 -13.15 1.74
CA THR A 196 19.47 -13.39 2.75
C THR A 196 19.97 -12.11 3.40
N SER A 197 19.80 -10.96 2.74
CA SER A 197 20.21 -9.65 3.22
C SER A 197 19.52 -8.53 2.43
N GLY A 198 19.66 -7.30 2.93
CA GLY A 198 19.13 -6.10 2.30
C GLY A 198 19.56 -5.93 0.84
N GLY A 199 18.60 -5.54 0.00
CA GLY A 199 18.83 -5.25 -1.41
C GLY A 199 19.04 -6.48 -2.31
N ARG A 200 19.02 -7.71 -1.78
CA ARG A 200 19.10 -8.94 -2.59
C ARG A 200 17.76 -9.40 -3.15
N ALA A 201 16.65 -8.98 -2.53
CA ALA A 201 15.31 -9.28 -3.00
C ALA A 201 14.99 -8.47 -4.27
N HIS A 202 14.64 -9.16 -5.35
CA HIS A 202 14.28 -8.52 -6.61
C HIS A 202 13.16 -9.25 -7.34
N VAL A 203 12.36 -8.45 -8.05
CA VAL A 203 11.42 -8.93 -9.08
C VAL A 203 11.98 -8.59 -10.47
N THR A 204 11.16 -8.75 -11.52
CA THR A 204 11.54 -8.34 -12.88
C THR A 204 12.01 -6.87 -12.91
N PRO A 205 13.02 -6.53 -13.75
CA PRO A 205 13.66 -5.21 -13.71
C PRO A 205 12.68 -4.02 -13.79
N HIS A 206 11.66 -4.11 -14.64
CA HIS A 206 10.67 -3.04 -14.83
C HIS A 206 9.72 -2.88 -13.65
N LEU A 207 9.29 -3.99 -13.03
CA LEU A 207 8.45 -3.94 -11.83
C LEU A 207 9.26 -3.42 -10.64
N ASN A 208 10.50 -3.88 -10.50
CA ASN A 208 11.39 -3.47 -9.44
C ASN A 208 11.67 -1.96 -9.46
N ASP A 209 11.89 -1.40 -10.66
CA ASP A 209 12.10 0.04 -10.84
C ASP A 209 10.87 0.89 -10.49
N PHE A 210 9.68 0.29 -10.48
CA PHE A 210 8.41 0.93 -10.15
C PHE A 210 8.17 1.07 -8.64
N PHE A 211 8.84 0.27 -7.80
CA PHE A 211 8.73 0.44 -6.35
C PHE A 211 9.46 1.71 -5.87
N TYR A 212 8.77 2.49 -5.07
CA TYR A 212 9.17 3.77 -4.50
C TYR A 212 10.42 3.66 -3.63
N LEU A 213 10.35 2.75 -2.67
CA LEU A 213 11.37 2.46 -1.69
C LEU A 213 11.41 0.96 -1.41
N ALA A 214 12.52 0.51 -0.84
CA ALA A 214 12.64 -0.78 -0.23
C ALA A 214 13.14 -0.70 1.21
N HIS A 215 12.76 -1.69 2.00
CA HIS A 215 13.22 -1.85 3.36
C HIS A 215 13.52 -3.31 3.65
N TRP A 216 14.69 -3.55 4.24
CA TRP A 216 15.04 -4.81 4.87
C TRP A 216 14.62 -4.76 6.34
N HIS A 217 13.85 -5.74 6.77
CA HIS A 217 13.46 -5.92 8.16
C HIS A 217 14.19 -7.14 8.71
N ASP A 218 14.97 -6.93 9.76
CA ASP A 218 15.63 -8.00 10.50
C ASP A 218 14.62 -8.60 11.49
N PRO A 219 14.33 -9.91 11.45
CA PRO A 219 13.43 -10.52 12.43
C PRO A 219 13.91 -10.36 13.88
N GLU A 220 15.19 -10.09 14.12
CA GLU A 220 15.71 -9.78 15.46
C GLU A 220 15.17 -8.45 16.02
N ASP A 221 14.70 -7.54 15.16
CA ASP A 221 14.05 -6.28 15.57
C ASP A 221 12.66 -6.51 16.20
N GLY A 222 12.09 -7.70 16.03
CA GLY A 222 10.76 -8.08 16.54
C GLY A 222 9.60 -7.53 15.71
N PHE A 223 8.38 -7.96 16.07
CA PHE A 223 7.15 -7.60 15.37
C PHE A 223 6.18 -6.95 16.35
N TYR A 224 6.14 -5.61 16.36
CA TYR A 224 5.45 -4.82 17.39
C TYR A 224 4.02 -5.29 17.69
N TYR A 225 3.17 -5.47 16.66
CA TYR A 225 1.77 -5.84 16.88
C TYR A 225 1.56 -7.33 17.15
N LEU A 226 2.39 -8.20 16.59
CA LEU A 226 2.37 -9.62 16.91
C LEU A 226 2.82 -9.87 18.35
N ASP A 227 3.93 -9.27 18.76
CA ASP A 227 4.51 -9.41 20.10
C ASP A 227 3.58 -8.85 21.19
N ASP A 228 2.92 -7.71 20.94
CA ASP A 228 1.90 -7.15 21.84
C ASP A 228 0.68 -8.09 22.01
N GLY A 229 0.34 -8.84 20.95
CA GLY A 229 -0.71 -9.87 20.99
C GLY A 229 -0.35 -11.09 21.86
N TYR A 230 0.92 -11.46 21.94
CA TYR A 230 1.42 -12.53 22.82
C TYR A 230 1.64 -12.07 24.27
N GLY A 231 1.80 -10.75 24.50
CA GLY A 231 1.93 -10.17 25.84
C GLY A 231 0.64 -10.19 26.67
N GLN A 232 -0.54 -10.24 26.03
CA GLN A 232 -1.82 -10.32 26.74
C GLN A 232 -2.21 -11.72 27.19
N THR A 233 -1.57 -12.77 26.69
CA THR A 233 -1.79 -14.16 27.13
C THR A 233 -0.84 -14.63 28.24
N THR A 234 0.16 -13.84 28.63
CA THR A 234 1.22 -14.28 29.57
C THR A 234 1.18 -13.62 30.96
N HIS A 235 0.14 -12.86 31.30
CA HIS A 235 -0.07 -12.33 32.67
C HIS A 235 -1.14 -13.08 33.48
N HIS A 236 -1.34 -14.36 33.21
CA HIS A 236 -2.02 -15.28 34.13
C HIS A 236 -1.47 -16.69 33.93
N GLU A 237 -0.34 -17.00 34.56
CA GLU A 237 -0.06 -18.34 35.11
C GLU A 237 1.22 -18.25 35.96
N THR A 238 1.00 -17.92 37.23
CA THR A 238 1.74 -18.54 38.33
C THR A 238 1.86 -20.04 38.09
N GLU A 239 3.06 -20.56 38.34
CA GLU A 239 3.35 -21.93 38.80
C GLU A 239 2.22 -22.95 38.59
N ASP A 240 2.35 -23.86 37.64
CA ASP A 240 2.03 -25.27 37.89
C ASP A 240 2.66 -26.22 36.85
N ILE A 241 3.21 -27.31 37.39
CA ILE A 241 3.95 -28.38 36.74
C ILE A 241 2.99 -29.57 36.56
N TYR A 242 3.09 -30.28 35.42
CA TYR A 242 2.62 -31.64 35.04
C TYR A 242 1.38 -31.79 34.12
N GLY A 243 1.56 -32.60 33.06
CA GLY A 243 0.52 -33.37 32.32
C GLY A 243 0.32 -32.95 30.86
N VAL A 244 0.96 -33.57 29.85
CA VAL A 244 0.60 -34.81 29.10
C VAL A 244 -0.75 -34.78 28.36
N SER A 245 -0.63 -34.74 27.02
CA SER A 245 -1.45 -35.32 25.93
C SER A 245 -2.76 -34.69 25.42
N ASP A 246 -2.76 -34.64 24.08
CA ASP A 246 -3.81 -34.89 23.08
C ASP A 246 -4.75 -33.78 22.60
N ASP A 247 -4.78 -33.71 21.26
CA ASP A 247 -5.86 -33.30 20.34
C ASP A 247 -6.78 -32.16 20.77
N ASP A 248 -6.68 -31.02 20.08
CA ASP A 248 -7.85 -30.42 19.44
C ASP A 248 -7.46 -29.35 18.40
N VAL A 249 -7.78 -29.65 17.14
CA VAL A 249 -7.83 -28.71 16.02
C VAL A 249 -9.10 -27.88 16.17
N ALA A 250 -8.97 -26.67 16.72
CA ALA A 250 -10.07 -25.71 16.78
C ALA A 250 -9.59 -24.29 16.42
N SER A 251 -9.91 -23.91 15.17
CA SER A 251 -10.49 -22.62 14.81
C SER A 251 -9.85 -21.37 15.44
N THR A 252 -8.80 -20.84 14.81
CA THR A 252 -8.38 -19.44 14.99
C THR A 252 -9.44 -18.51 14.39
N SER A 253 -10.46 -18.22 15.20
CA SER A 253 -11.35 -17.08 15.00
C SER A 253 -10.53 -15.81 15.11
N SER A 254 -10.58 -15.01 14.06
CA SER A 254 -10.09 -13.64 13.98
C SER A 254 -10.72 -12.76 15.06
N ASP A 255 -10.09 -12.66 16.23
CA ASP A 255 -10.39 -11.61 17.20
C ASP A 255 -9.69 -10.31 16.79
N THR A 256 -10.19 -9.72 15.70
CA THR A 256 -9.95 -8.30 15.43
C THR A 256 -10.95 -7.53 16.29
N SER A 257 -10.58 -7.11 17.50
CA SER A 257 -11.39 -6.18 18.28
C SER A 257 -11.59 -4.88 17.46
N PRO A 258 -12.81 -4.54 17.02
CA PRO A 258 -13.05 -3.45 16.07
C PRO A 258 -13.04 -2.04 16.71
N ASP A 259 -12.56 -1.90 17.95
CA ASP A 259 -12.77 -0.70 18.78
C ASP A 259 -11.56 0.24 18.91
N SER A 260 -10.41 -0.08 18.32
CA SER A 260 -9.28 0.86 18.26
C SER A 260 -9.41 1.75 17.03
N GLN A 261 -9.51 3.06 17.24
CA GLN A 261 -9.41 4.05 16.16
C GLN A 261 -8.02 3.95 15.51
N PRO A 262 -7.91 4.13 14.18
CA PRO A 262 -6.63 4.08 13.50
C PRO A 262 -5.71 5.21 13.97
N VAL A 263 -4.41 4.93 14.08
CA VAL A 263 -3.39 5.92 14.49
C VAL A 263 -3.37 7.11 13.52
N PHE A 264 -3.42 6.84 12.22
CA PHE A 264 -3.47 7.85 11.15
C PHE A 264 -4.79 7.80 10.39
N THR A 265 -5.42 8.97 10.28
CA THR A 265 -6.61 9.19 9.45
C THR A 265 -6.25 9.54 8.01
N GLU A 266 -7.18 9.34 7.07
CA GLU A 266 -7.00 9.77 5.67
C GLU A 266 -6.66 11.26 5.55
N THR A 267 -7.25 12.10 6.41
CA THR A 267 -7.00 13.54 6.43
C THR A 267 -5.59 13.90 6.88
N GLU A 268 -5.04 13.20 7.86
CA GLU A 268 -3.65 13.42 8.33
C GLU A 268 -2.64 12.99 7.26
N ILE A 269 -2.86 11.85 6.60
CA ILE A 269 -2.01 11.41 5.47
C ILE A 269 -2.09 12.41 4.31
N ALA A 270 -3.27 12.93 4.01
CA ALA A 270 -3.45 13.94 2.97
C ALA A 270 -2.76 15.27 3.32
N LEU A 271 -2.77 15.67 4.59
CA LEU A 271 -2.05 16.83 5.11
C LEU A 271 -0.54 16.64 4.95
N LEU A 272 0.01 15.50 5.39
CA LEU A 272 1.43 15.17 5.21
C LEU A 272 1.81 15.19 3.73
N ALA A 273 1.00 14.59 2.85
CA ALA A 273 1.22 14.64 1.40
C ALA A 273 1.21 16.07 0.84
N GLN A 274 0.42 16.98 1.40
CA GLN A 274 0.45 18.39 1.03
C GLN A 274 1.73 19.07 1.51
N LEU A 275 2.12 18.86 2.76
CA LEU A 275 3.35 19.41 3.33
C LEU A 275 4.57 18.96 2.52
N SER A 276 4.67 17.67 2.17
CA SER A 276 5.76 17.14 1.34
C SER A 276 5.91 17.86 0.00
N ARG A 277 4.82 18.32 -0.61
CA ARG A 277 4.86 19.09 -1.88
C ARG A 277 5.36 20.51 -1.69
N GLN A 278 5.29 21.06 -0.49
CA GLN A 278 5.68 22.44 -0.16
C GLN A 278 7.10 22.54 0.39
N VAL A 279 7.73 21.41 0.73
CA VAL A 279 9.11 21.36 1.24
C VAL A 279 10.08 22.05 0.28
N ARG A 280 10.93 22.90 0.83
CA ARG A 280 11.99 23.59 0.09
C ARG A 280 13.21 22.68 -0.05
N VAL A 281 13.83 22.72 -1.23
CA VAL A 281 15.09 22.02 -1.49
C VAL A 281 16.06 23.06 -2.01
N ASP A 282 17.12 23.30 -1.24
CA ASP A 282 18.14 24.26 -1.61
C ASP A 282 19.02 23.71 -2.74
N VAL A 283 19.65 24.62 -3.48
CA VAL A 283 20.46 24.28 -4.66
C VAL A 283 21.63 23.37 -4.28
N ASP A 284 22.24 23.59 -3.11
CA ASP A 284 23.37 22.79 -2.63
C ASP A 284 22.94 21.37 -2.25
N VAL A 285 21.75 21.20 -1.68
CA VAL A 285 21.14 19.88 -1.40
C VAL A 285 20.79 19.15 -2.70
N THR A 286 20.28 19.88 -3.70
CA THR A 286 20.03 19.33 -5.04
C THR A 286 21.33 18.86 -5.69
N ARG A 287 22.43 19.63 -5.54
CA ARG A 287 23.76 19.24 -6.02
C ARG A 287 24.26 18.00 -5.29
N TYR A 288 24.10 17.92 -3.98
CA TYR A 288 24.45 16.76 -3.16
C TYR A 288 23.72 15.50 -3.64
N GLN A 289 22.40 15.59 -3.85
CA GLN A 289 21.59 14.52 -4.42
C GLN A 289 22.15 14.04 -5.77
N MET A 290 22.44 14.97 -6.70
CA MET A 290 22.96 14.63 -8.03
C MET A 290 24.36 14.01 -7.99
N ASN A 291 25.20 14.44 -7.04
CA ASN A 291 26.52 13.85 -6.80
C ASN A 291 26.36 12.39 -6.35
N ILE A 292 25.49 12.10 -5.37
CA ILE A 292 25.21 10.72 -4.93
C ILE A 292 24.80 9.84 -6.12
N ILE A 293 23.85 10.31 -6.95
CA ILE A 293 23.39 9.56 -8.13
C ILE A 293 24.55 9.29 -9.11
N SER A 294 25.41 10.29 -9.31
CA SER A 294 26.56 10.18 -10.22
C SER A 294 27.58 9.17 -9.71
N PHE A 295 27.92 9.22 -8.42
CA PHE A 295 28.86 8.29 -7.79
C PHE A 295 28.29 6.87 -7.72
N LEU A 296 26.99 6.69 -7.42
CA LEU A 296 26.34 5.38 -7.50
C LEU A 296 26.42 4.79 -8.92
N ARG A 297 26.23 5.61 -9.95
CA ARG A 297 26.30 5.17 -11.36
C ARG A 297 27.72 4.79 -11.78
N THR A 298 28.74 5.47 -11.25
CA THR A 298 30.14 5.22 -11.57
C THR A 298 30.86 4.33 -10.57
N HIS A 299 30.16 3.82 -9.54
CA HIS A 299 30.72 2.89 -8.58
C HIS A 299 31.14 1.57 -9.26
N ARG A 300 32.32 1.03 -8.93
CA ARG A 300 32.89 -0.15 -9.61
C ARG A 300 32.01 -1.39 -9.47
N ALA A 301 31.37 -1.55 -8.32
CA ALA A 301 30.58 -2.74 -8.00
C ALA A 301 29.15 -2.68 -8.56
N VAL A 302 28.74 -1.56 -9.15
CA VAL A 302 27.37 -1.35 -9.67
C VAL A 302 27.32 -1.65 -11.16
N GLY A 303 26.47 -2.60 -11.56
CA GLY A 303 26.18 -2.90 -12.95
C GLY A 303 25.01 -2.10 -13.52
N SER A 304 23.98 -1.83 -12.71
CA SER A 304 22.81 -1.01 -13.09
C SER A 304 22.01 -0.57 -11.86
N GLY A 305 21.03 0.32 -12.02
CA GLY A 305 20.10 0.71 -10.95
C GLY A 305 19.77 2.20 -10.85
N THR A 306 20.54 3.07 -11.51
CA THR A 306 20.34 4.53 -11.49
C THR A 306 19.47 5.00 -12.66
N THR A 307 18.18 4.66 -12.62
CA THR A 307 17.19 5.03 -13.65
C THR A 307 16.61 6.44 -13.41
N PRO A 308 15.98 7.08 -14.43
CA PRO A 308 15.26 8.33 -14.24
C PRO A 308 14.12 8.21 -13.20
N THR A 309 13.44 7.06 -13.15
CA THR A 309 12.43 6.77 -12.13
C THR A 309 13.04 6.79 -10.73
N ALA A 310 14.25 6.23 -10.56
CA ALA A 310 14.97 6.24 -9.29
C ALA A 310 15.25 7.67 -8.83
N THR A 311 15.71 8.53 -9.73
CA THR A 311 15.95 9.95 -9.43
C THR A 311 14.66 10.67 -9.00
N LYS A 312 13.53 10.41 -9.67
CA LYS A 312 12.22 10.96 -9.28
C LYS A 312 11.81 10.48 -7.88
N HIS A 313 11.91 9.17 -7.61
CA HIS A 313 11.56 8.62 -6.30
C HIS A 313 12.49 9.12 -5.20
N PHE A 314 13.76 9.32 -5.51
CA PHE A 314 14.73 9.90 -4.59
C PHE A 314 14.34 11.33 -4.20
N GLU A 315 14.03 12.19 -5.17
CA GLU A 315 13.56 13.56 -4.90
C GLU A 315 12.23 13.58 -4.14
N GLN A 316 11.32 12.70 -4.50
CA GLN A 316 10.03 12.61 -3.82
C GLN A 316 10.19 12.12 -2.38
N LEU A 317 11.09 11.17 -2.11
CA LEU A 317 11.32 10.63 -0.76
C LEU A 317 12.01 11.61 0.16
N MET A 318 13.04 12.33 -0.30
CA MET A 318 13.68 13.36 0.52
C MET A 318 12.69 14.45 0.96
N ARG A 319 11.73 14.80 0.08
CA ARG A 319 10.64 15.74 0.40
C ARG A 319 9.59 15.13 1.33
N SER A 320 9.25 13.86 1.17
CA SER A 320 8.29 13.17 2.04
C SER A 320 8.81 12.97 3.46
N LEU A 321 10.13 12.87 3.65
CA LEU A 321 10.74 12.72 4.96
C LEU A 321 10.74 14.03 5.77
N ALA A 322 10.92 15.19 5.13
CA ALA A 322 11.08 16.46 5.88
C ALA A 322 9.92 16.79 6.83
N PRO A 323 8.63 16.71 6.42
CA PRO A 323 7.51 16.99 7.32
C PRO A 323 7.40 16.00 8.48
N LEU A 324 7.86 14.76 8.28
CA LEU A 324 7.89 13.74 9.34
C LEU A 324 8.87 14.10 10.46
N HIS A 325 9.92 14.84 10.13
CA HIS A 325 10.88 15.41 11.09
C HIS A 325 10.53 16.84 11.53
N GLY A 326 9.33 17.34 11.19
CA GLY A 326 8.92 18.71 11.51
C GLY A 326 9.67 19.80 10.75
N LEU A 327 10.28 19.46 9.61
CA LEU A 327 11.06 20.38 8.77
C LEU A 327 10.29 20.78 7.52
N ASP A 328 10.40 22.05 7.13
CA ASP A 328 9.87 22.59 5.86
C ASP A 328 10.93 22.60 4.74
N TYR A 329 12.13 22.08 5.00
CA TYR A 329 13.23 21.98 4.06
C TYR A 329 13.95 20.63 4.19
N VAL A 330 14.65 20.23 3.12
CA VAL A 330 15.43 18.98 3.13
C VAL A 330 16.84 19.21 3.67
N THR A 331 17.29 18.36 4.59
CA THR A 331 18.67 18.34 5.10
C THR A 331 19.50 17.23 4.44
N PRO A 332 20.84 17.32 4.45
CA PRO A 332 21.72 16.27 3.91
C PRO A 332 21.48 14.89 4.54
N SER A 333 21.14 14.83 5.83
CA SER A 333 20.81 13.59 6.52
C SER A 333 19.58 12.91 5.93
N LEU A 334 18.54 13.67 5.57
CA LEU A 334 17.35 13.14 4.91
C LEU A 334 17.65 12.64 3.50
N VAL A 335 18.58 13.30 2.79
CA VAL A 335 19.07 12.82 1.49
C VAL A 335 19.78 11.47 1.65
N GLY A 336 20.62 11.31 2.68
CA GLY A 336 21.27 10.03 2.98
C GLY A 336 20.26 8.91 3.26
N LEU A 337 19.27 9.18 4.11
CA LEU A 337 18.20 8.21 4.42
C LEU A 337 17.39 7.83 3.18
N ALA A 338 17.02 8.82 2.37
CA ALA A 338 16.29 8.56 1.13
C ALA A 338 17.13 7.77 0.12
N ALA A 339 18.44 7.99 0.04
CA ALA A 339 19.33 7.23 -0.83
C ALA A 339 19.33 5.74 -0.44
N LYS A 340 19.48 5.45 0.87
CA LYS A 340 19.43 4.09 1.41
C LYS A 340 18.13 3.39 1.02
N LYS A 341 16.97 3.99 1.30
CA LYS A 341 15.68 3.34 1.05
C LYS A 341 15.32 3.26 -0.46
N VAL A 342 15.74 4.21 -1.31
CA VAL A 342 15.38 4.20 -2.76
C VAL A 342 16.28 3.29 -3.59
N TYR A 343 17.57 3.22 -3.27
CA TYR A 343 18.54 2.49 -4.10
C TYR A 343 18.77 1.05 -3.64
N LEU A 344 18.34 0.67 -2.44
CA LEU A 344 18.51 -0.67 -1.86
C LEU A 344 18.10 -1.79 -2.83
N HIS A 345 16.88 -1.74 -3.37
CA HIS A 345 16.39 -2.75 -4.32
C HIS A 345 16.77 -2.47 -5.77
N ARG A 346 17.35 -1.31 -6.09
CA ARG A 346 17.63 -0.90 -7.48
C ARG A 346 19.03 -1.25 -7.92
N ILE A 347 20.00 -1.16 -7.00
CA ILE A 347 21.39 -1.46 -7.30
C ILE A 347 21.52 -2.94 -7.60
N LYS A 348 22.01 -3.23 -8.80
CA LYS A 348 22.42 -4.59 -9.19
C LYS A 348 23.92 -4.67 -9.19
N MET A 349 24.43 -5.58 -8.38
CA MET A 349 25.86 -5.87 -8.32
C MET A 349 26.35 -6.38 -9.68
N VAL A 350 27.52 -5.92 -10.10
CA VAL A 350 28.19 -6.43 -11.29
C VAL A 350 28.84 -7.78 -10.97
N ALA A 351 28.78 -8.72 -11.90
CA ALA A 351 29.58 -9.94 -11.79
C ALA A 351 31.06 -9.59 -12.06
N PRO A 352 32.04 -10.21 -11.37
CA PRO A 352 33.46 -9.88 -11.53
C PRO A 352 33.95 -9.88 -12.98
N GLU A 353 33.45 -10.81 -13.81
CA GLU A 353 33.84 -10.94 -15.23
C GLU A 353 33.29 -9.80 -16.11
N LYS A 354 32.29 -9.07 -15.62
CA LYS A 354 31.62 -7.96 -16.32
C LYS A 354 31.99 -6.59 -15.74
N GLU A 355 32.90 -6.55 -14.77
CA GLU A 355 33.41 -5.30 -14.21
C GLU A 355 34.15 -4.51 -15.30
N ARG A 356 34.07 -3.17 -15.27
CA ARG A 356 34.51 -2.30 -16.36
C ARG A 356 36.01 -2.41 -16.65
N SER A 357 36.85 -2.65 -15.64
CA SER A 357 38.29 -2.80 -15.79
C SER A 357 38.70 -4.07 -16.56
N MET A 358 37.81 -5.07 -16.67
CA MET A 358 38.02 -6.25 -17.52
C MET A 358 38.18 -5.87 -19.00
N GLN A 359 37.51 -4.81 -19.45
CA GLN A 359 37.65 -4.27 -20.81
C GLN A 359 39.02 -3.62 -21.05
N TRP A 360 39.74 -3.31 -19.98
CA TRP A 360 41.05 -2.66 -19.99
C TRP A 360 42.18 -3.59 -19.53
N GLY A 361 41.94 -4.90 -19.52
CA GLY A 361 42.95 -5.94 -19.30
C GLY A 361 43.23 -6.29 -17.83
N SER A 362 42.33 -5.97 -16.91
CA SER A 362 42.47 -6.42 -15.52
C SER A 362 42.27 -7.94 -15.40
N GLU A 363 43.00 -8.55 -14.49
CA GLU A 363 42.89 -9.99 -14.23
C GLU A 363 41.74 -10.28 -13.25
N LEU A 364 40.97 -11.33 -13.54
CA LEU A 364 39.83 -11.74 -12.71
C LEU A 364 40.22 -11.97 -11.23
N ALA A 365 41.40 -12.58 -11.01
CA ALA A 365 41.95 -12.85 -9.68
C ALA A 365 42.24 -11.58 -8.87
N ALA A 366 42.38 -10.42 -9.51
CA ALA A 366 42.51 -9.13 -8.83
C ALA A 366 41.16 -8.47 -8.54
N VAL A 367 40.14 -8.71 -9.37
CA VAL A 367 38.82 -8.08 -9.28
C VAL A 367 37.88 -8.83 -8.33
N GLU A 368 37.95 -10.16 -8.31
CA GLU A 368 37.07 -10.98 -7.49
C GLU A 368 37.16 -10.66 -5.98
N PRO A 369 38.36 -10.57 -5.35
CA PRO A 369 38.47 -10.23 -3.93
C PRO A 369 38.00 -8.81 -3.59
N ILE A 370 37.97 -7.93 -4.60
CA ILE A 370 37.58 -6.53 -4.48
C ILE A 370 36.04 -6.39 -4.45
N LEU A 371 35.33 -7.34 -5.04
CA LEU A 371 33.87 -7.38 -5.12
C LEU A 371 33.25 -8.38 -4.13
N GLU A 372 34.04 -9.33 -3.64
CA GLU A 372 33.61 -10.31 -2.65
C GLU A 372 33.08 -9.63 -1.38
N GLY A 373 31.93 -10.11 -0.89
CA GLY A 373 31.28 -9.57 0.31
C GLY A 373 30.50 -8.26 0.10
N LEU A 374 30.71 -7.52 -0.99
CA LEU A 374 29.98 -6.28 -1.24
C LEU A 374 28.50 -6.53 -1.59
N GLY A 375 27.62 -5.88 -0.84
CA GLY A 375 26.19 -5.79 -1.09
C GLY A 375 25.74 -4.40 -1.56
N PRO A 376 24.47 -4.25 -1.93
CA PRO A 376 23.88 -2.95 -2.27
C PRO A 376 24.00 -1.92 -1.14
N GLU A 377 23.88 -2.34 0.11
CA GLU A 377 23.99 -1.46 1.29
C GLU A 377 25.39 -0.88 1.41
N ASP A 378 26.43 -1.73 1.34
CA ASP A 378 27.83 -1.31 1.39
C ASP A 378 28.15 -0.28 0.30
N VAL A 379 27.67 -0.51 -0.93
CA VAL A 379 27.85 0.43 -2.04
C VAL A 379 27.20 1.79 -1.75
N ILE A 380 26.01 1.80 -1.15
CA ILE A 380 25.33 3.05 -0.81
C ILE A 380 26.10 3.78 0.29
N ASP A 381 26.53 3.07 1.32
CA ASP A 381 27.30 3.64 2.44
C ASP A 381 28.66 4.16 1.99
N ASP A 382 29.37 3.42 1.13
CA ASP A 382 30.62 3.87 0.49
C ASP A 382 30.41 5.19 -0.25
N VAL A 383 29.35 5.29 -1.07
CA VAL A 383 29.07 6.52 -1.82
C VAL A 383 28.67 7.67 -0.89
N LEU A 384 27.86 7.42 0.14
CA LEU A 384 27.48 8.45 1.12
C LEU A 384 28.68 8.94 1.93
N GLY A 385 29.68 8.09 2.18
CA GLY A 385 30.94 8.48 2.82
C GLY A 385 31.89 9.27 1.92
N LEU A 386 31.82 9.06 0.59
CA LEU A 386 32.67 9.74 -0.39
C LEU A 386 32.16 11.12 -0.82
N VAL A 387 30.84 11.32 -0.83
CA VAL A 387 30.25 12.58 -1.28
C VAL A 387 30.15 13.55 -0.11
N GLU A 388 30.83 14.69 -0.20
CA GLU A 388 30.77 15.73 0.84
C GLU A 388 29.35 16.32 0.94
N ALA A 389 28.79 16.27 2.15
CA ALA A 389 27.52 16.92 2.47
C ALA A 389 27.70 18.45 2.52
N PRO A 390 26.73 19.24 2.04
CA PRO A 390 26.78 20.69 2.14
C PRO A 390 26.67 21.14 3.60
N HIS A 391 27.32 22.26 3.91
CA HIS A 391 27.42 22.84 5.25
C HIS A 391 26.13 23.47 5.77
#